data_AF-A0A132T594-F1
#
_entry.id   AF-A0A132T594-F1
#
_cell.length_a   1.000
_cell.length_b   1.000
_cell.length_c   1.000
_cell.angle_alpha   90.00
_cell.angle_beta   90.00
_cell.angle_gamma   90.00
#
_symmetry.space_group_name_H-M   'P 1'
#
loop_
_entity.id
_entity.type
_entity.pdbx_description
1 polymer ?
#
loop_
_entity_poly.entity_id
_entity_poly.type
_entity_poly.pdbx_seq_one_letter_code
_entity_poly.pdbx_strand_id
1 'polypeptide(L)'
;MIREMLAAAALGAAVLCSAPAASAEPGPMYPDKPGRYATDVPGMIYDAHLTAPCTNMDRYTFGRGPGGEALQCRWIPNQWPPIYTGFWQISYELVGVRDIGSPCPQRQSAAQAPDGRPLVCMGPQGWQAGKFNGVGFTPM
;
A
#
# COMPACT_ATOMS: atom_id res chain seq x y z
N MET A 1 12.30 -44.67 -34.80
CA MET A 1 11.87 -44.16 -33.48
C MET A 1 12.71 -42.97 -33.00
N ILE A 2 14.05 -43.01 -33.00
CA ILE A 2 14.90 -41.87 -32.55
C ILE A 2 14.74 -40.59 -33.41
N ARG A 3 14.59 -40.74 -34.74
CA ARG A 3 14.37 -39.59 -35.66
C ARG A 3 13.04 -38.87 -35.43
N GLU A 4 11.97 -39.64 -35.18
CA GLU A 4 10.63 -39.12 -34.85
C GLU A 4 10.65 -38.33 -33.54
N MET A 5 11.35 -38.84 -32.52
CA MET A 5 11.49 -38.17 -31.22
C MET A 5 12.29 -36.86 -31.32
N LEU A 6 13.36 -36.82 -32.13
CA LEU A 6 14.13 -35.59 -32.37
C LEU A 6 13.31 -34.53 -33.10
N ALA A 7 12.50 -34.92 -34.08
CA ALA A 7 11.62 -34.00 -34.81
C ALA A 7 10.54 -33.41 -33.89
N ALA A 8 9.90 -34.24 -33.07
CA ALA A 8 8.90 -33.79 -32.11
C ALA A 8 9.49 -32.83 -31.04
N ALA A 9 10.69 -33.13 -30.53
CA ALA A 9 11.36 -32.27 -29.55
C ALA A 9 11.76 -30.91 -30.13
N ALA A 10 12.26 -30.87 -31.38
CA ALA A 10 12.63 -29.63 -32.05
C ALA A 10 11.42 -28.71 -32.31
N LEU A 11 10.27 -29.29 -32.70
CA LEU A 11 9.02 -28.54 -32.89
C LEU A 11 8.48 -27.99 -31.55
N GLY A 12 8.58 -28.76 -30.47
CA GLY A 12 8.18 -28.29 -29.13
C GLY A 12 9.03 -27.13 -28.63
N ALA A 13 10.36 -27.18 -28.84
CA ALA A 13 11.27 -26.10 -28.43
C ALA A 13 11.02 -24.81 -29.23
N ALA A 14 10.76 -24.92 -30.54
CA ALA A 14 10.46 -23.76 -31.38
C ALA A 14 9.19 -23.01 -30.91
N VAL A 15 8.15 -23.73 -30.47
CA VAL A 15 6.90 -23.14 -29.97
C VAL A 15 7.09 -22.39 -28.65
N LEU A 16 7.94 -22.91 -27.75
CA LEU A 16 8.24 -22.26 -26.48
C LEU A 16 9.08 -20.99 -26.65
N CYS A 17 10.01 -20.98 -27.61
CA CYS A 17 10.83 -19.81 -27.91
C CYS A 17 10.08 -18.70 -28.68
N SER A 18 8.96 -19.02 -29.32
CA SER A 18 8.12 -18.05 -30.03
C SER A 18 7.03 -17.42 -29.16
N ALA A 19 6.93 -17.78 -27.88
CA ALA A 19 5.97 -17.16 -26.98
C ALA A 19 6.33 -15.67 -26.79
N PRO A 20 5.39 -14.74 -27.04
CA PRO A 20 5.64 -13.32 -26.78
C PRO A 20 5.92 -13.12 -25.29
N ALA A 21 6.98 -12.37 -24.97
CA ALA A 21 7.21 -11.94 -23.61
C ALA A 21 6.05 -11.03 -23.18
N ALA A 22 5.34 -11.42 -22.11
CA ALA A 22 4.37 -10.55 -21.46
C ALA A 22 5.14 -9.44 -20.73
N SER A 23 5.49 -8.37 -21.45
CA SER A 23 5.93 -7.13 -20.81
C SER A 23 4.69 -6.31 -20.47
N ALA A 24 4.56 -5.88 -19.22
CA ALA A 24 3.62 -4.80 -18.91
C ALA A 24 4.05 -3.55 -19.68
N GLU A 25 3.16 -2.97 -20.48
CA GLU A 25 3.38 -1.61 -20.99
C GLU A 25 3.59 -0.68 -19.78
N PRO A 26 4.50 0.30 -19.85
CA PRO A 26 4.57 1.33 -18.83
C PRO A 26 3.20 1.98 -18.73
N GLY A 27 2.48 1.71 -17.65
CA GLY A 27 1.23 2.40 -17.36
C GLY A 27 1.47 3.91 -17.29
N PRO A 28 0.42 4.74 -17.43
CA PRO A 28 0.59 6.18 -17.32
C PRO A 28 1.28 6.51 -15.99
N MET A 29 2.52 6.99 -16.07
CA MET A 29 3.33 7.31 -14.91
C MET A 29 2.87 8.67 -14.42
N TYR A 30 2.25 8.71 -13.24
CA TYR A 30 1.93 9.94 -12.54
C TYR A 30 2.88 10.07 -11.34
N PRO A 31 4.14 10.49 -11.55
CA PRO A 31 5.06 10.66 -10.46
C PRO A 31 4.56 11.79 -9.56
N ASP A 32 4.26 11.46 -8.31
CA ASP A 32 4.00 12.43 -7.28
C ASP A 32 5.30 12.82 -6.56
N LYS A 33 5.34 13.99 -5.92
CA LYS A 33 6.56 14.53 -5.30
C LYS A 33 6.30 14.91 -3.84
N PRO A 34 7.31 14.74 -2.96
CA PRO A 34 7.24 15.22 -1.59
C PRO A 34 6.85 16.70 -1.47
N GLY A 35 5.92 16.98 -0.55
CA GLY A 35 5.52 18.33 -0.20
C GLY A 35 4.53 18.96 -1.17
N ARG A 36 3.98 18.19 -2.11
CA ARG A 36 2.89 18.66 -3.00
C ARG A 36 1.62 18.90 -2.20
N TYR A 37 1.32 18.08 -1.19
CA TYR A 37 0.14 18.22 -0.37
C TYR A 37 0.52 18.72 1.02
N ALA A 38 -0.22 19.71 1.52
CA ALA A 38 -0.03 20.23 2.88
C ALA A 38 -0.28 19.15 3.97
N THR A 39 -0.90 18.03 3.60
CA THR A 39 -1.18 16.89 4.48
C THR A 39 -0.15 15.77 4.38
N ASP A 40 0.91 15.96 3.59
CA ASP A 40 2.02 15.00 3.52
C ASP A 40 2.70 14.87 4.89
N VAL A 41 3.13 13.64 5.18
CA VAL A 41 3.78 13.30 6.45
C VAL A 41 5.22 12.86 6.20
N PRO A 42 6.12 12.98 7.20
CA PRO A 42 7.46 12.43 7.10
C PRO A 42 7.43 10.94 6.77
N GLY A 43 8.34 10.49 5.90
CA GLY A 43 8.44 9.07 5.50
C GLY A 43 7.38 8.59 4.52
N MET A 44 6.58 9.51 3.93
CA MET A 44 5.55 9.16 2.97
C MET A 44 6.13 8.60 1.65
N ILE A 45 5.50 7.53 1.15
CA ILE A 45 5.89 6.83 -0.08
C ILE A 45 5.10 7.39 -1.27
N TYR A 46 5.74 7.89 -2.33
CA TYR A 46 5.07 8.59 -3.46
C TYR A 46 4.86 7.71 -4.70
N ASP A 47 5.28 6.45 -4.64
CA ASP A 47 5.04 5.40 -5.62
C ASP A 47 4.12 4.31 -5.03
N ALA A 48 3.26 4.68 -4.07
CA ALA A 48 2.26 3.76 -3.55
C ALA A 48 1.21 3.47 -4.64
N HIS A 49 0.77 2.23 -4.75
CA HIS A 49 -0.26 1.85 -5.72
C HIS A 49 -1.37 1.13 -4.98
N LEU A 50 -2.62 1.55 -5.20
CA LEU A 50 -3.77 0.89 -4.58
C LEU A 50 -3.71 -0.62 -4.85
N THR A 51 -3.92 -1.42 -3.81
CA THR A 51 -3.82 -2.89 -3.78
C THR A 51 -2.45 -3.50 -4.07
N ALA A 52 -1.40 -2.71 -4.30
CA ALA A 52 -0.05 -3.21 -4.38
C ALA A 52 0.50 -3.61 -2.99
N PRO A 53 1.43 -4.58 -2.92
CA PRO A 53 2.02 -5.01 -1.66
C PRO A 53 2.87 -3.91 -1.02
N CYS A 54 2.90 -3.91 0.32
CA CYS A 54 3.70 -3.02 1.15
C CYS A 54 4.12 -3.73 2.44
N THR A 55 5.23 -3.31 3.07
CA THR A 55 5.84 -4.08 4.17
C THR A 55 5.80 -3.40 5.53
N ASN A 56 5.72 -2.06 5.58
CA ASN A 56 5.74 -1.33 6.85
C ASN A 56 4.32 -0.88 7.27
N MET A 57 3.77 -1.55 8.28
CA MET A 57 2.40 -1.35 8.76
C MET A 57 2.32 -0.76 10.17
N ASP A 58 3.47 -0.38 10.74
CA ASP A 58 3.55 0.07 12.13
C ASP A 58 4.03 1.52 12.29
N ARG A 59 4.95 1.98 11.42
CA ARG A 59 5.39 3.39 11.39
C ARG A 59 5.57 3.88 9.96
N TYR A 60 5.35 5.17 9.72
CA TYR A 60 5.49 5.77 8.39
C TYR A 60 4.66 5.02 7.34
N THR A 61 3.40 4.74 7.69
CA THR A 61 2.55 3.80 6.97
C THR A 61 1.78 4.45 5.82
N PHE A 62 1.99 5.73 5.54
CA PHE A 62 1.24 6.46 4.53
C PHE A 62 2.01 6.60 3.22
N GLY A 63 1.25 6.68 2.12
CA GLY A 63 1.76 6.92 0.78
C GLY A 63 0.80 7.75 -0.05
N ARG A 64 1.25 8.14 -1.25
CA ARG A 64 0.47 8.80 -2.29
C ARG A 64 0.35 7.87 -3.48
N GLY A 65 -0.88 7.71 -3.94
CA GLY A 65 -1.17 7.03 -5.20
C GLY A 65 -0.84 7.88 -6.43
N PRO A 66 -0.95 7.32 -7.65
CA PRO A 66 -0.74 8.06 -8.88
C PRO A 66 -1.64 9.31 -9.03
N GLY A 67 -2.84 9.30 -8.44
CA GLY A 67 -3.73 10.46 -8.41
C GLY A 67 -3.47 11.43 -7.24
N GLY A 68 -2.47 11.14 -6.41
CA GLY A 68 -2.19 11.85 -5.15
C GLY A 68 -3.13 11.48 -4.00
N GLU A 69 -3.96 10.46 -4.17
CA GLU A 69 -4.80 9.93 -3.10
C GLU A 69 -3.94 9.45 -1.94
N ALA A 70 -4.37 9.74 -0.71
CA ALA A 70 -3.69 9.23 0.48
C ALA A 70 -3.97 7.74 0.62
N LEU A 71 -2.91 6.95 0.59
CA LEU A 71 -2.93 5.51 0.82
C LEU A 71 -2.30 5.20 2.18
N GLN A 72 -2.70 4.09 2.78
CA GLN A 72 -2.10 3.54 3.98
C GLN A 72 -1.76 2.07 3.80
N CYS A 73 -0.55 1.69 4.18
CA CYS A 73 -0.10 0.32 4.24
C CYS A 73 -0.76 -0.38 5.44
N ARG A 74 -1.65 -1.33 5.16
CA ARG A 74 -2.34 -2.10 6.20
C ARG A 74 -2.50 -3.55 5.79
N TRP A 75 -2.55 -4.43 6.78
CA TRP A 75 -2.86 -5.83 6.54
C TRP A 75 -4.36 -6.00 6.26
N ILE A 76 -4.69 -6.83 5.28
CA ILE A 76 -6.07 -7.16 4.92
C ILE A 76 -6.37 -8.57 5.45
N PRO A 77 -7.48 -8.77 6.21
CA PRO A 77 -7.85 -10.09 6.68
C PRO A 77 -8.28 -11.05 5.57
N ASN A 78 -8.21 -12.34 5.89
CA ASN A 78 -8.74 -13.44 5.06
C ASN A 78 -8.15 -13.53 3.64
N GLN A 79 -6.86 -13.19 3.48
CA GLN A 79 -6.17 -13.41 2.20
C GLN A 79 -5.83 -14.89 2.02
N TRP A 80 -6.17 -15.46 0.86
CA TRP A 80 -5.86 -16.85 0.48
C TRP A 80 -5.14 -16.90 -0.87
N PRO A 81 -4.01 -17.62 -1.00
CA PRO A 81 -3.22 -18.28 0.07
C PRO A 81 -2.75 -17.27 1.13
N PRO A 82 -2.32 -17.71 2.33
CA PRO A 82 -1.89 -16.78 3.38
C PRO A 82 -0.77 -15.84 2.90
N ILE A 83 -0.98 -14.53 3.05
CA ILE A 83 0.00 -13.50 2.73
C ILE A 83 0.30 -12.70 4.01
N TYR A 84 1.59 -12.52 4.29
CA TYR A 84 2.09 -11.82 5.48
C TYR A 84 2.55 -10.38 5.20
N THR A 85 2.38 -9.92 3.95
CA THR A 85 2.59 -8.52 3.57
C THR A 85 1.35 -7.68 3.85
N GLY A 86 1.53 -6.38 4.02
CA GLY A 86 0.45 -5.41 3.93
C GLY A 86 0.10 -5.10 2.48
N PHE A 87 -1.00 -4.37 2.29
CA PHE A 87 -1.38 -3.81 1.01
C PHE A 87 -1.71 -2.34 1.17
N TRP A 88 -1.39 -1.55 0.15
CA TRP A 88 -1.81 -0.17 0.09
C TRP A 88 -3.31 -0.10 -0.10
N GLN A 89 -3.96 0.68 0.75
CA GLN A 89 -5.41 0.86 0.77
C GLN A 89 -5.73 2.34 0.88
N ILE A 90 -6.89 2.75 0.37
CA ILE A 90 -7.37 4.12 0.56
C ILE A 90 -7.41 4.43 2.07
N SER A 91 -6.70 5.50 2.43
CA SER A 91 -6.73 6.02 3.79
C SER A 91 -8.00 6.83 4.01
N TYR A 92 -8.35 7.01 5.28
CA TYR A 92 -9.21 8.13 5.65
C TYR A 92 -8.54 9.46 5.29
N GLU A 93 -9.28 10.56 5.41
CA GLU A 93 -8.70 11.88 5.16
C GLU A 93 -7.46 12.09 6.05
N LEU A 94 -6.29 12.13 5.41
CA LEU A 94 -5.01 12.36 6.07
C LEU A 94 -4.87 13.86 6.34
N VAL A 95 -4.67 14.23 7.61
CA VAL A 95 -4.54 15.63 8.02
C VAL A 95 -3.11 16.03 8.40
N GLY A 96 -2.13 15.20 8.05
CA GLY A 96 -0.71 15.44 8.34
C GLY A 96 -0.28 14.93 9.70
N VAL A 97 0.73 15.59 10.29
CA VAL A 97 1.31 15.20 11.58
C VAL A 97 0.51 15.79 12.75
N ARG A 98 0.19 14.98 13.76
CA ARG A 98 -0.54 15.40 14.97
C ARG A 98 0.03 14.75 16.22
N ASP A 99 -0.10 15.44 17.36
CA ASP A 99 0.32 14.88 18.64
C ASP A 99 -0.72 13.90 19.19
N ILE A 100 -0.26 12.83 19.82
CA ILE A 100 -1.14 11.88 20.52
C ILE A 100 -1.90 12.61 21.64
N GLY A 101 -3.21 12.38 21.73
CA GLY A 101 -4.12 13.00 22.69
C GLY A 101 -4.60 14.40 22.30
N SER A 102 -4.02 15.03 21.27
CA SER A 102 -4.49 16.33 20.80
C SER A 102 -5.88 16.23 20.15
N PRO A 103 -6.69 17.31 20.14
CA PRO A 103 -8.01 17.29 19.53
C PRO A 103 -7.98 16.92 18.04
N CYS A 104 -8.97 16.14 17.61
CA CYS A 104 -9.12 15.75 16.21
C CYS A 104 -10.39 16.37 15.59
N PRO A 105 -10.36 16.74 14.29
CA PRO A 105 -11.41 17.55 13.68
C PRO A 105 -12.72 16.79 13.48
N GLN A 106 -12.64 15.52 13.11
CA GLN A 106 -13.81 14.67 12.86
C GLN A 106 -13.48 13.19 13.01
N ARG A 107 -14.50 12.38 13.32
CA ARG A 107 -14.39 10.91 13.24
C ARG A 107 -14.03 10.50 11.81
N GLN A 108 -13.37 9.34 11.65
CA GLN A 108 -12.90 8.85 10.34
C GLN A 108 -11.90 9.79 9.64
N SER A 109 -11.00 10.39 10.40
CA SER A 109 -9.80 11.06 9.88
C SER A 109 -8.53 10.33 10.34
N ALA A 110 -7.46 10.48 9.57
CA ALA A 110 -6.17 9.86 9.80
C ALA A 110 -5.09 10.92 10.00
N ALA A 111 -4.10 10.61 10.83
CA ALA A 111 -2.91 11.43 11.02
C ALA A 111 -1.69 10.55 11.27
N GLN A 112 -0.51 11.16 11.36
CA GLN A 112 0.72 10.50 11.79
C GLN A 112 1.27 11.18 13.04
N ALA A 113 1.70 10.41 14.03
CA ALA A 113 2.45 10.95 15.16
C ALA A 113 3.84 11.44 14.72
N PRO A 114 4.48 12.36 15.46
CA PRO A 114 5.86 12.77 15.17
C PRO A 114 6.85 11.60 15.07
N ASP A 115 6.58 10.50 15.78
CA ASP A 115 7.37 9.27 15.79
C ASP A 115 7.01 8.27 14.69
N GLY A 116 6.14 8.66 13.76
CA GLY A 116 5.73 7.84 12.61
C GLY A 116 4.55 6.91 12.84
N ARG A 117 4.04 6.74 14.07
CA ARG A 117 2.88 5.86 14.30
C ARG A 117 1.61 6.41 13.63
N PRO A 118 0.76 5.57 13.02
CA PRO A 118 -0.52 6.02 12.50
C PRO A 118 -1.45 6.41 13.66
N LEU A 119 -2.27 7.42 13.40
CA LEU A 119 -3.23 7.94 14.37
C LEU A 119 -4.67 7.81 13.86
N VAL A 120 -5.53 7.48 14.81
CA VAL A 120 -6.98 7.37 14.63
C VAL A 120 -7.66 8.41 15.52
N CYS A 121 -8.61 9.15 14.96
CA CYS A 121 -9.43 10.07 15.76
C CYS A 121 -10.49 9.31 16.56
N MET A 122 -10.37 9.34 17.89
CA MET A 122 -11.27 8.67 18.84
C MET A 122 -12.23 9.67 19.52
N GLY A 123 -12.65 10.71 18.79
CA GLY A 123 -13.59 11.72 19.27
C GLY A 123 -13.04 12.48 20.48
N PRO A 124 -13.71 12.46 21.65
CA PRO A 124 -13.25 13.18 22.84
C PRO A 124 -11.85 12.80 23.34
N GLN A 125 -11.40 11.57 23.04
CA GLN A 125 -10.05 11.11 23.39
C GLN A 125 -8.97 11.70 22.46
N GLY A 126 -9.34 12.45 21.43
CA GLY A 126 -8.40 13.02 20.47
C GLY A 126 -7.73 11.96 19.59
N TRP A 127 -6.54 12.28 19.11
CA TRP A 127 -5.72 11.36 18.32
C TRP A 127 -5.15 10.23 19.17
N GLN A 128 -5.35 8.98 18.75
CA GLN A 128 -4.81 7.81 19.43
C GLN A 128 -3.91 7.03 18.48
N ALA A 129 -2.72 6.63 18.96
CA ALA A 129 -1.79 5.81 18.21
C ALA A 129 -2.35 4.40 18.05
N GLY A 130 -2.54 3.97 16.81
CA GLY A 130 -3.13 2.68 16.52
C GLY A 130 -3.73 2.58 15.13
N LYS A 131 -4.34 1.43 14.88
CA LYS A 131 -5.00 1.11 13.61
C LYS A 131 -6.34 0.44 13.85
N PHE A 132 -7.30 0.69 12.95
CA PHE A 132 -8.48 -0.16 12.87
C PHE A 132 -8.17 -1.43 12.08
N ASN A 133 -8.55 -2.58 12.62
CA ASN A 133 -8.48 -3.88 11.95
C ASN A 133 -9.85 -4.58 12.06
N GLY A 134 -9.93 -5.83 11.57
CA GLY A 134 -11.17 -6.61 11.58
C GLY A 134 -11.77 -6.90 12.97
N VAL A 135 -11.08 -6.54 14.07
CA VAL A 135 -11.57 -6.67 15.45
C VAL A 135 -11.78 -5.33 16.17
N GLY A 136 -11.58 -4.20 15.48
CA GLY A 136 -11.74 -2.85 16.04
C GLY A 136 -10.43 -2.08 16.14
N PHE A 137 -10.33 -1.18 17.12
CA PHE A 137 -9.14 -0.37 17.34
C PHE A 137 -8.04 -1.20 18.03
N THR A 138 -6.84 -1.19 17.47
CA THR A 138 -5.64 -1.81 18.06
C THR A 138 -4.61 -0.72 18.37
N PRO A 139 -4.28 -0.48 19.65
CA PRO A 139 -3.30 0.53 20.06
C PRO A 139 -1.87 0.22 19.59
N MET A 140 -1.01 1.25 19.49
CA MET A 140 0.40 1.19 19.08
C MET A 140 1.32 2.11 19.89
#